data_AF-A0A3D2EPQ0-F1
#
_entry.id   AF-A0A3D2EPQ0-F1
#
_cell.length_a   1.000
_cell.length_b   1.000
_cell.length_c   1.000
_cell.angle_alpha   90.00
_cell.angle_beta   90.00
_cell.angle_gamma   90.00
#
_symmetry.space_group_name_H-M   'P 1'
#
loop_
_entity.id
_entity.type
_entity.pdbx_description
1 polymer ?
#
loop_
_entity_poly.entity_id
_entity_poly.type
_entity_poly.pdbx_seq_one_letter_code
_entity_poly.pdbx_strand_id
1 'polypeptide(L)'
;MRWAKRSRDAWVDRPGYGIYGIAQGSTFADLREESIRALEPMDFHGIAVGGLAVGEGQELMFKTLDDCEPHLPQHKPRYLMGVGKPLDLVGAVRRGIDQFDCVLPTRSGRTGQAFTWRGPINMRNARHQDDPRPIDEDCSCPACRNYSRAYIRHLHRADEMLGAMLLSWHNIQHYQDLMARMRSAIEAGAFADFEAGVVAGYARGDIDPL
;
A
#
# COMPACT_ATOMS: atom_id res chain seq x y z
N MET A 1 -19.93 -0.50 17.66
CA MET A 1 -20.04 0.98 17.64
C MET A 1 -20.01 1.67 19.01
N ARG A 2 -20.46 1.06 20.11
CA ARG A 2 -20.41 1.68 21.47
C ARG A 2 -19.02 2.21 21.88
N TRP A 3 -17.94 1.50 21.53
CA TRP A 3 -16.58 1.96 21.80
C TRP A 3 -16.18 3.18 20.99
N ALA A 4 -16.60 3.30 19.72
CA ALA A 4 -16.34 4.49 18.92
C ALA A 4 -16.95 5.73 19.61
N LYS A 5 -18.20 5.65 20.06
CA LYS A 5 -18.85 6.75 20.80
C LYS A 5 -18.07 7.12 22.06
N ARG A 6 -17.70 6.14 22.89
CA ARG A 6 -16.90 6.38 24.11
C ARG A 6 -15.53 6.99 23.81
N SER A 7 -14.87 6.55 22.75
CA SER A 7 -13.58 7.11 22.31
C SER A 7 -13.72 8.54 21.82
N ARG A 8 -14.82 8.87 21.11
CA ARG A 8 -15.12 10.23 20.69
C ARG A 8 -15.44 11.14 21.88
N ASP A 9 -16.23 10.67 22.84
CA ASP A 9 -16.60 11.45 24.03
C ASP A 9 -15.39 11.72 24.94
N ALA A 10 -14.43 10.80 24.98
CA ALA A 10 -13.19 10.95 25.73
C ALA A 10 -12.13 11.76 24.98
N TRP A 11 -12.35 12.11 23.71
CA TRP A 11 -11.39 12.85 22.92
C TRP A 11 -11.31 14.30 23.39
N VAL A 12 -10.08 14.79 23.59
CA VAL A 12 -9.80 16.19 23.88
C VAL A 12 -9.13 16.79 22.65
N ASP A 13 -9.76 17.81 22.09
CA ASP A 13 -9.20 18.51 20.93
C ASP A 13 -7.87 19.18 21.30
N ARG A 14 -6.90 18.99 20.42
CA ARG A 14 -5.54 19.51 20.59
C ARG A 14 -4.91 19.78 19.22
N PRO A 15 -4.17 20.89 19.05
CA PRO A 15 -3.58 21.25 17.77
C PRO A 15 -2.69 20.15 17.18
N GLY A 16 -2.91 19.81 15.90
CA GLY A 16 -2.10 18.83 15.17
C GLY A 16 -2.52 17.35 15.33
N TYR A 17 -3.62 17.06 16.02
CA TYR A 17 -4.11 15.69 16.19
C TYR A 17 -5.50 15.50 15.59
N GLY A 18 -5.76 14.29 15.09
CA GLY A 18 -7.07 13.86 14.63
C GLY A 18 -7.51 12.56 15.31
N ILE A 19 -8.80 12.25 15.19
CA ILE A 19 -9.38 10.99 15.66
C ILE A 19 -10.25 10.43 14.54
N TYR A 20 -10.04 9.15 14.22
CA TYR A 20 -10.75 8.45 13.15
C TYR A 20 -11.75 7.46 13.74
N GLY A 21 -12.92 7.36 13.12
CA GLY A 21 -13.85 6.26 13.37
C GLY A 21 -13.45 5.05 12.53
N ILE A 22 -13.69 3.82 13.01
CA ILE A 22 -13.32 2.61 12.26
C ILE A 22 -14.59 1.85 11.87
N ALA A 23 -14.90 1.86 10.57
CA ALA A 23 -15.98 1.07 9.99
C ALA A 23 -15.63 -0.42 10.04
N GLN A 24 -16.56 -1.21 10.57
CA GLN A 24 -16.48 -2.67 10.72
C GLN A 24 -17.64 -3.32 9.95
N GLY A 25 -17.75 -4.64 9.98
CA GLY A 25 -18.83 -5.37 9.28
C GLY A 25 -18.35 -6.55 8.43
N SER A 26 -17.06 -6.91 8.52
CA SER A 26 -16.48 -8.00 7.71
C SER A 26 -16.73 -7.78 6.22
N THR A 27 -17.22 -8.77 5.48
CA THR A 27 -17.54 -8.66 4.04
C THR A 27 -19.05 -8.57 3.79
N PHE A 28 -19.83 -8.27 4.84
CA PHE A 28 -21.28 -8.12 4.77
C PHE A 28 -21.66 -6.67 4.50
N ALA A 29 -22.28 -6.41 3.35
CA ALA A 29 -22.59 -5.05 2.88
C ALA A 29 -23.55 -4.30 3.83
N ASP A 30 -24.57 -4.97 4.35
CA ASP A 30 -25.54 -4.43 5.30
C ASP A 30 -24.86 -4.00 6.62
N LEU A 31 -23.97 -4.82 7.16
CA LEU A 31 -23.23 -4.49 8.38
C LEU A 31 -22.21 -3.38 8.17
N ARG A 32 -21.63 -3.29 6.96
CA ARG A 32 -20.73 -2.19 6.57
C ARG A 32 -21.49 -0.86 6.52
N GLU A 33 -22.63 -0.83 5.85
CA GLU A 33 -23.51 0.34 5.81
C GLU A 33 -23.94 0.75 7.22
N GLU A 34 -24.43 -0.19 8.03
CA GLU A 34 -24.83 0.08 9.42
C GLU A 34 -23.67 0.70 10.22
N SER A 35 -22.47 0.13 10.10
CA SER A 35 -21.29 0.64 10.81
C SER A 35 -20.90 2.03 10.36
N ILE A 36 -20.95 2.33 9.05
CA ILE A 36 -20.55 3.65 8.52
C ILE A 36 -21.58 4.71 8.94
N ARG A 37 -22.88 4.42 8.77
CA ARG A 37 -23.97 5.33 9.18
C ARG A 37 -23.96 5.61 10.69
N ALA A 38 -23.59 4.63 11.50
CA ALA A 38 -23.47 4.83 12.94
C ALA A 38 -22.31 5.78 13.32
N LEU A 39 -21.24 5.83 12.52
CA LEU A 39 -20.07 6.70 12.78
C LEU A 39 -20.29 8.14 12.34
N GLU A 40 -21.09 8.37 11.30
CA GLU A 40 -21.36 9.70 10.73
C GLU A 40 -21.80 10.75 11.77
N PRO A 41 -22.82 10.53 12.61
CA PRO A 41 -23.25 11.52 13.61
C PRO A 41 -22.26 11.72 14.76
N MET A 42 -21.22 10.88 14.88
CA MET A 42 -20.17 11.03 15.90
C MET A 42 -19.08 12.04 15.48
N ASP A 43 -19.11 12.49 14.22
CA ASP A 43 -18.24 13.53 13.67
C ASP A 43 -16.74 13.31 13.94
N PHE A 44 -16.22 12.15 13.54
CA PHE A 44 -14.77 11.90 13.50
C PHE A 44 -14.09 12.73 12.40
N HIS A 45 -12.79 12.98 12.55
CA HIS A 45 -11.99 13.72 11.56
C HIS A 45 -11.72 12.94 10.27
N GLY A 46 -11.92 11.61 10.31
CA GLY A 46 -11.78 10.70 9.17
C GLY A 46 -12.42 9.35 9.48
N ILE A 47 -12.62 8.53 8.46
CA ILE A 47 -13.18 7.18 8.60
C ILE A 47 -12.18 6.16 8.07
N ALA A 48 -11.79 5.22 8.92
CA ALA A 48 -11.00 4.08 8.53
C ALA A 48 -11.89 2.90 8.13
N VAL A 49 -11.51 2.16 7.11
CA VAL A 49 -12.11 0.86 6.75
C VAL A 49 -11.24 -0.23 7.35
N GLY A 50 -11.73 -0.86 8.42
CA GLY A 50 -11.03 -1.93 9.12
C GLY A 50 -11.44 -3.32 8.65
N GLY A 51 -10.59 -4.32 8.92
CA GLY A 51 -10.93 -5.74 8.75
C GLY A 51 -10.94 -6.26 7.30
N LEU A 52 -10.22 -5.59 6.39
CA LEU A 52 -10.05 -5.97 4.97
C LEU A 52 -8.57 -6.25 4.62
N ALA A 53 -7.82 -6.80 5.57
CA ALA A 53 -6.43 -7.23 5.37
C ALA A 53 -6.18 -8.55 6.12
N VAL A 54 -7.19 -9.43 6.16
CA VAL A 54 -7.23 -10.61 7.03
C VAL A 54 -7.18 -11.94 6.26
N GLY A 55 -7.01 -11.88 4.94
CA GLY A 55 -6.78 -13.06 4.10
C GLY A 55 -7.94 -13.38 3.14
N GLU A 56 -8.90 -12.48 3.01
CA GLU A 56 -10.09 -12.61 2.18
C GLU A 56 -9.83 -12.59 0.67
N GLY A 57 -8.63 -12.15 0.26
CA GLY A 57 -8.24 -12.03 -1.14
C GLY A 57 -8.63 -10.68 -1.76
N GLN A 58 -7.94 -10.32 -2.84
CA GLN A 58 -8.07 -8.99 -3.45
C GLN A 58 -9.47 -8.74 -4.02
N GLU A 59 -10.09 -9.74 -4.66
CA GLU A 59 -11.42 -9.61 -5.25
C GLU A 59 -12.48 -9.27 -4.19
N LEU A 60 -12.47 -9.97 -3.06
CA LEU A 60 -13.43 -9.74 -1.99
C LEU A 60 -13.16 -8.43 -1.24
N MET A 61 -11.88 -8.06 -1.07
CA MET A 61 -11.48 -6.74 -0.56
C MET A 61 -12.05 -5.63 -1.45
N PHE A 62 -11.85 -5.71 -2.77
CA PHE A 62 -12.38 -4.73 -3.72
C PHE A 62 -13.89 -4.67 -3.75
N LYS A 63 -14.58 -5.82 -3.77
CA LYS A 63 -16.04 -5.85 -3.66
C LYS A 63 -16.51 -5.16 -2.38
N THR A 64 -15.87 -5.43 -1.24
CA THR A 64 -16.28 -4.81 0.02
C THR A 64 -16.01 -3.31 0.04
N LEU A 65 -14.95 -2.84 -0.62
CA LEU A 65 -14.71 -1.41 -0.81
C LEU A 65 -15.77 -0.77 -1.71
N ASP A 66 -16.18 -1.45 -2.79
CA ASP A 66 -17.28 -1.01 -3.67
C ASP A 66 -18.61 -0.92 -2.90
N ASP A 67 -18.87 -1.87 -1.99
CA ASP A 67 -20.05 -1.83 -1.10
C ASP A 67 -19.96 -0.68 -0.07
N CYS A 68 -18.76 -0.26 0.35
CA CYS A 68 -18.57 0.81 1.33
C CYS A 68 -18.62 2.22 0.71
N GLU A 69 -18.09 2.39 -0.50
CA GLU A 69 -17.85 3.68 -1.15
C GLU A 69 -19.06 4.63 -1.13
N PRO A 70 -20.30 4.17 -1.45
CA PRO A 70 -21.47 5.05 -1.49
C PRO A 70 -21.86 5.63 -0.13
N HIS A 71 -21.42 4.99 0.95
CA HIS A 71 -21.76 5.37 2.33
C HIS A 71 -20.63 6.16 3.00
N LEU A 72 -19.41 6.13 2.48
CA LEU A 72 -18.27 6.83 3.07
C LEU A 72 -18.42 8.36 2.87
N PRO A 73 -18.11 9.17 3.90
CA PRO A 73 -18.21 10.62 3.80
C PRO A 73 -17.22 11.18 2.78
N GLN A 74 -17.73 11.84 1.75
CA GLN A 74 -16.91 12.36 0.65
C GLN A 74 -15.99 13.52 1.04
N HIS A 75 -16.35 14.24 2.11
CA HIS A 75 -15.65 15.41 2.63
C HIS A 75 -14.63 15.09 3.73
N LYS A 76 -14.36 13.80 4.00
CA LYS A 76 -13.43 13.35 5.03
C LYS A 76 -12.46 12.31 4.45
N PRO A 77 -11.21 12.27 4.95
CA PRO A 77 -10.24 11.26 4.54
C PRO A 77 -10.70 9.84 4.90
N ARG A 78 -10.44 8.92 3.98
CA ARG A 78 -10.77 7.49 4.07
C ARG A 78 -9.48 6.67 4.16
N TYR A 79 -9.35 5.91 5.24
CA TYR A 79 -8.12 5.18 5.57
C TYR A 79 -8.32 3.67 5.49
N LEU A 80 -7.66 2.98 4.57
CA LEU A 80 -7.68 1.52 4.50
C LEU A 80 -6.54 0.93 5.33
N MET A 81 -6.90 0.24 6.41
CA MET A 81 -5.93 -0.24 7.41
C MET A 81 -5.28 -1.57 6.98
N GLY A 82 -3.95 -1.63 7.02
CA GLY A 82 -3.17 -2.87 6.88
C GLY A 82 -3.01 -3.41 5.45
N VAL A 83 -3.53 -2.73 4.43
CA VAL A 83 -3.44 -3.12 3.02
C VAL A 83 -2.19 -2.56 2.38
N GLY A 84 -1.49 -3.37 1.56
CA GLY A 84 -0.15 -2.98 1.14
C GLY A 84 0.36 -3.41 -0.22
N LYS A 85 -0.16 -4.43 -0.93
CA LYS A 85 0.48 -4.76 -2.22
C LYS A 85 0.26 -3.59 -3.19
N PRO A 86 1.24 -3.27 -4.06
CA PRO A 86 1.11 -2.15 -5.00
C PRO A 86 -0.20 -2.12 -5.80
N LEU A 87 -0.66 -3.27 -6.31
CA LEU A 87 -1.92 -3.37 -7.05
C LEU A 87 -3.16 -3.21 -6.16
N ASP A 88 -3.08 -3.61 -4.88
CA ASP A 88 -4.14 -3.36 -3.89
C ASP A 88 -4.30 -1.85 -3.66
N LEU A 89 -3.18 -1.13 -3.53
CA LEU A 89 -3.17 0.32 -3.32
C LEU A 89 -3.81 1.04 -4.52
N VAL A 90 -3.40 0.71 -5.75
CA VAL A 90 -3.96 1.32 -6.97
C VAL A 90 -5.47 1.08 -7.05
N GLY A 91 -5.92 -0.17 -6.87
CA GLY A 91 -7.33 -0.52 -6.96
C GLY A 91 -8.18 0.05 -5.81
N ALA A 92 -7.59 0.29 -4.64
CA ALA A 92 -8.26 0.94 -3.52
C ALA A 92 -8.36 2.47 -3.69
N VAL A 93 -7.34 3.12 -4.27
CA VAL A 93 -7.41 4.55 -4.64
C VAL A 93 -8.51 4.78 -5.67
N ARG A 94 -8.66 3.88 -6.65
CA ARG A 94 -9.79 3.90 -7.60
C ARG A 94 -11.16 3.92 -6.91
N ARG A 95 -11.24 3.32 -5.73
CA ARG A 95 -12.45 3.17 -4.89
C ARG A 95 -12.54 4.24 -3.80
N GLY A 96 -11.77 5.32 -3.95
CA GLY A 96 -11.84 6.48 -3.07
C GLY A 96 -11.09 6.34 -1.76
N ILE A 97 -10.12 5.44 -1.61
CA ILE A 97 -9.27 5.41 -0.41
C ILE A 97 -8.13 6.43 -0.54
N ASP A 98 -7.89 7.19 0.54
CA ASP A 98 -6.91 8.29 0.59
C ASP A 98 -5.63 7.92 1.35
N GLN A 99 -5.73 7.02 2.34
CA GLN A 99 -4.64 6.69 3.26
C GLN A 99 -4.47 5.18 3.39
N PHE A 100 -3.22 4.77 3.63
CA PHE A 100 -2.81 3.38 3.73
C PHE A 100 -1.69 3.20 4.74
N ASP A 101 -1.62 2.02 5.33
CA ASP A 101 -0.46 1.54 6.06
C ASP A 101 -0.25 0.05 5.79
N CYS A 102 1.01 -0.37 5.71
CA CYS A 102 1.33 -1.79 5.71
C CYS A 102 2.78 -2.01 6.08
N VAL A 103 3.04 -3.13 6.76
CA VAL A 103 4.41 -3.60 7.03
C VAL A 103 5.07 -4.24 5.82
N LEU A 104 4.32 -4.52 4.75
CA LEU A 104 4.79 -5.26 3.58
C LEU A 104 6.12 -4.75 2.99
N PRO A 105 6.32 -3.45 2.69
CA PRO A 105 7.56 -2.99 2.08
C PRO A 105 8.80 -3.28 2.95
N THR A 106 8.71 -3.07 4.27
CA THR A 106 9.86 -3.31 5.15
C THR A 106 10.02 -4.79 5.49
N ARG A 107 8.93 -5.51 5.80
CA ARG A 107 8.98 -6.94 6.15
C ARG A 107 9.49 -7.78 4.99
N SER A 108 8.96 -7.55 3.79
CA SER A 108 9.37 -8.29 2.59
C SER A 108 10.79 -7.95 2.16
N GLY A 109 11.20 -6.68 2.30
CA GLY A 109 12.57 -6.22 2.06
C GLY A 109 13.59 -6.95 2.93
N ARG A 110 13.35 -7.06 4.23
CA ARG A 110 14.21 -7.83 5.14
C ARG A 110 14.34 -9.30 4.75
N THR A 111 13.32 -9.88 4.12
CA THR A 111 13.30 -11.27 3.65
C THR A 111 13.77 -11.45 2.19
N GLY A 112 14.28 -10.40 1.54
CA GLY A 112 14.88 -10.50 0.21
C GLY A 112 13.93 -10.21 -0.96
N GLN A 113 12.71 -9.75 -0.71
CA GLN A 113 11.79 -9.34 -1.78
C GLN A 113 11.92 -7.84 -2.06
N ALA A 114 12.08 -7.48 -3.32
CA ALA A 114 12.07 -6.10 -3.80
C ALA A 114 10.85 -5.84 -4.70
N PHE A 115 10.26 -4.66 -4.62
CA PHE A 115 9.22 -4.22 -5.56
C PHE A 115 9.83 -3.44 -6.72
N THR A 116 9.39 -3.72 -7.94
CA THR A 116 9.77 -2.96 -9.14
C THR A 116 8.52 -2.50 -9.88
N TRP A 117 8.66 -1.63 -10.88
CA TRP A 117 7.57 -1.30 -11.82
C TRP A 117 7.14 -2.48 -12.70
N ARG A 118 7.90 -3.58 -12.66
CA ARG A 118 7.58 -4.84 -13.35
C ARG A 118 7.07 -5.94 -12.41
N GLY A 119 6.80 -5.59 -11.15
CA GLY A 119 6.32 -6.52 -10.13
C GLY A 119 7.36 -6.88 -9.08
N PRO A 120 6.98 -7.72 -8.10
CA PRO A 120 7.89 -8.14 -7.04
C PRO A 120 8.91 -9.16 -7.54
N ILE A 121 10.16 -9.02 -7.10
CA ILE A 121 11.27 -9.93 -7.41
C ILE A 121 11.89 -10.46 -6.12
N ASN A 122 12.50 -11.65 -6.18
CA ASN A 122 13.20 -12.24 -5.06
C ASN A 122 14.71 -12.15 -5.29
N MET A 123 15.37 -11.23 -4.58
CA MET A 123 16.80 -10.95 -4.69
C MET A 123 17.70 -12.12 -4.29
N ARG A 124 17.16 -13.17 -3.63
CA ARG A 124 17.90 -14.40 -3.33
C ARG A 124 18.03 -15.34 -4.53
N ASN A 125 17.26 -15.12 -5.60
CA ASN A 125 17.26 -15.98 -6.79
C ASN A 125 18.64 -15.99 -7.47
N ALA A 126 19.10 -17.16 -7.95
CA ALA A 126 20.37 -17.32 -8.65
C ALA A 126 20.51 -16.43 -9.89
N ARG A 127 19.40 -16.08 -10.56
CA ARG A 127 19.41 -15.20 -11.75
C ARG A 127 20.04 -13.82 -11.53
N HIS A 128 20.14 -13.37 -10.28
CA HIS A 128 20.71 -12.07 -9.94
C HIS A 128 22.21 -12.14 -9.60
N GLN A 129 22.84 -13.31 -9.62
CA GLN A 129 24.19 -13.52 -9.10
C GLN A 129 25.24 -12.62 -9.74
N ASP A 130 25.17 -12.46 -11.06
CA ASP A 130 26.15 -11.72 -11.86
C ASP A 130 25.50 -10.51 -12.56
N ASP A 131 24.31 -10.09 -12.10
CA ASP A 131 23.56 -8.98 -12.68
C ASP A 131 24.09 -7.62 -12.16
N PRO A 132 24.78 -6.81 -12.98
CA PRO A 132 25.35 -5.53 -12.57
C PRO A 132 24.31 -4.40 -12.54
N ARG A 133 23.09 -4.64 -13.05
CA ARG A 133 22.02 -3.64 -13.13
C ARG A 133 21.46 -3.31 -11.74
N PRO A 134 20.81 -2.15 -11.54
CA PRO A 134 20.12 -1.83 -10.30
C PRO A 134 18.88 -2.73 -10.08
N ILE A 135 18.27 -2.65 -8.90
CA ILE A 135 17.02 -3.36 -8.61
C ILE A 135 15.94 -2.96 -9.63
N ASP A 136 15.81 -1.65 -9.86
CA ASP A 136 14.90 -1.01 -10.81
C ASP A 136 15.57 0.25 -11.38
N GLU A 137 15.58 0.40 -12.70
CA GLU A 137 16.20 1.53 -13.42
C GLU A 137 15.42 2.83 -13.25
N ASP A 138 14.12 2.75 -12.98
CA ASP A 138 13.25 3.92 -12.77
C ASP A 138 13.25 4.41 -11.30
N CYS A 139 14.11 3.85 -10.44
CA CYS A 139 14.20 4.17 -9.02
C CYS A 139 15.49 4.94 -8.70
N SER A 140 15.35 6.11 -8.07
CA SER A 140 16.48 6.96 -7.69
C SER A 140 16.97 6.75 -6.25
N CYS A 141 16.52 5.70 -5.56
CA CYS A 141 16.96 5.44 -4.19
C CYS A 141 18.46 5.07 -4.12
N PRO A 142 19.13 5.25 -2.98
CA PRO A 142 20.54 4.87 -2.84
C PRO A 142 20.83 3.39 -3.11
N ALA A 143 19.88 2.49 -2.88
CA ALA A 143 20.05 1.08 -3.25
C ALA A 143 20.19 0.89 -4.77
N CYS A 144 19.35 1.56 -5.58
CA CYS A 144 19.45 1.51 -7.04
C CYS A 144 20.62 2.32 -7.61
N ARG A 145 20.99 3.44 -6.99
CA ARG A 145 22.07 4.30 -7.55
C ARG A 145 23.47 3.74 -7.32
N ASN A 146 23.69 3.05 -6.20
CA ASN A 146 25.03 2.74 -5.71
C ASN A 146 25.35 1.24 -5.70
N TYR A 147 24.35 0.37 -5.89
CA TYR A 147 24.52 -1.07 -5.74
C TYR A 147 23.84 -1.85 -6.86
N SER A 148 24.48 -2.94 -7.28
CA SER A 148 23.92 -3.86 -8.25
C SER A 148 23.03 -4.92 -7.62
N ARG A 149 22.18 -5.55 -8.44
CA ARG A 149 21.43 -6.74 -8.07
C ARG A 149 22.35 -7.85 -7.55
N ALA A 150 23.50 -8.07 -8.18
CA ALA A 150 24.54 -9.02 -7.74
C ALA A 150 25.00 -8.76 -6.32
N TYR A 151 25.36 -7.52 -6.00
CA TYR A 151 25.86 -7.18 -4.67
C TYR A 151 24.78 -7.33 -3.59
N ILE A 152 23.56 -6.87 -3.87
CA ILE A 152 22.43 -6.99 -2.93
C ILE A 152 22.06 -8.45 -2.69
N ARG A 153 22.07 -9.28 -3.75
CA ARG A 153 21.91 -10.73 -3.60
C ARG A 153 22.98 -11.32 -2.69
N HIS A 154 24.25 -10.96 -2.92
CA HIS A 154 25.36 -11.44 -2.11
C HIS A 154 25.14 -11.12 -0.63
N LEU A 155 24.79 -9.86 -0.29
CA LEU A 155 24.48 -9.47 1.09
C LEU A 155 23.38 -10.33 1.71
N HIS A 156 22.31 -10.62 0.97
CA HIS A 156 21.23 -11.48 1.46
C HIS A 156 21.60 -12.96 1.58
N ARG A 157 22.57 -13.44 0.80
CA ARG A 157 23.09 -14.81 0.90
C ARG A 157 24.11 -14.96 2.02
N ALA A 158 24.79 -13.87 2.37
CA ALA A 158 25.73 -13.78 3.48
C ALA A 158 25.07 -13.40 4.82
N ASP A 159 23.74 -13.22 4.85
CA ASP A 159 22.96 -12.76 6.01
C ASP A 159 23.46 -11.42 6.60
N GLU A 160 23.96 -10.53 5.74
CA GLU A 160 24.43 -9.20 6.11
C GLU A 160 23.26 -8.21 6.30
N MET A 161 23.30 -7.46 7.40
CA MET A 161 22.24 -6.49 7.75
C MET A 161 22.04 -5.42 6.68
N LEU A 162 23.11 -5.04 5.98
CA LEU A 162 23.07 -4.06 4.90
C LEU A 162 22.10 -4.47 3.78
N GLY A 163 21.98 -5.76 3.46
CA GLY A 163 21.04 -6.24 2.43
C GLY A 163 19.60 -5.92 2.81
N ALA A 164 19.24 -6.21 4.06
CA ALA A 164 17.92 -5.91 4.61
C ALA A 164 17.63 -4.40 4.70
N MET A 165 18.64 -3.59 5.03
CA MET A 165 18.54 -2.13 5.05
C MET A 165 18.28 -1.56 3.65
N LEU A 166 19.07 -1.97 2.66
CA LEU A 166 18.96 -1.49 1.28
C LEU A 166 17.60 -1.86 0.65
N LEU A 167 17.13 -3.10 0.83
CA LEU A 167 15.82 -3.48 0.29
C LEU A 167 14.65 -2.84 1.03
N SER A 168 14.76 -2.62 2.34
CA SER A 168 13.72 -1.89 3.08
C SER A 168 13.63 -0.44 2.58
N TRP A 169 14.77 0.21 2.34
CA TRP A 169 14.81 1.56 1.77
C TRP A 169 14.21 1.58 0.37
N HIS A 170 14.68 0.72 -0.53
CA HIS A 170 14.18 0.61 -1.89
C HIS A 170 12.66 0.42 -1.94
N ASN A 171 12.13 -0.53 -1.15
CA ASN A 171 10.70 -0.81 -1.13
C ASN A 171 9.87 0.36 -0.59
N ILE A 172 10.36 1.10 0.42
CA ILE A 172 9.67 2.30 0.88
C ILE A 172 9.69 3.39 -0.19
N GLN A 173 10.82 3.60 -0.87
CA GLN A 173 10.90 4.55 -1.99
C GLN A 173 9.91 4.17 -3.09
N HIS A 174 9.85 2.90 -3.51
CA HIS A 174 8.91 2.41 -4.50
C HIS A 174 7.45 2.74 -4.14
N TYR A 175 7.08 2.56 -2.86
CA TYR A 175 5.73 2.90 -2.39
C TYR A 175 5.48 4.41 -2.42
N GLN A 176 6.45 5.23 -2.01
CA GLN A 176 6.32 6.68 -2.07
C GLN A 176 6.19 7.19 -3.51
N ASP A 177 6.97 6.61 -4.44
CA ASP A 177 6.90 6.94 -5.87
C ASP A 177 5.56 6.51 -6.47
N LEU A 178 5.06 5.32 -6.12
CA LEU A 178 3.73 4.86 -6.51
C LEU A 178 2.64 5.83 -6.04
N MET A 179 2.65 6.21 -4.76
CA MET A 179 1.68 7.16 -4.22
C MET A 179 1.81 8.54 -4.87
N ALA A 180 3.04 9.01 -5.16
CA ALA A 180 3.27 10.28 -5.84
C ALA A 180 2.74 10.29 -7.27
N ARG A 181 3.04 9.24 -8.05
CA ARG A 181 2.55 9.12 -9.42
C ARG A 181 1.03 8.97 -9.49
N MET A 182 0.42 8.27 -8.53
CA MET A 182 -1.06 8.22 -8.41
C MET A 182 -1.65 9.61 -8.19
N ARG A 183 -1.11 10.41 -7.27
CA ARG A 183 -1.57 11.79 -7.04
C ARG A 183 -1.46 12.63 -8.31
N SER A 184 -0.31 12.62 -8.98
CA SER A 184 -0.12 13.37 -10.23
C SER A 184 -1.06 12.90 -11.34
N ALA A 185 -1.35 11.60 -11.44
CA ALA A 185 -2.29 11.08 -12.43
C ALA A 185 -3.74 11.49 -12.14
N ILE A 186 -4.14 11.55 -10.86
CA ILE A 186 -5.46 12.06 -10.44
C ILE A 186 -5.59 13.54 -10.80
N GLU A 187 -4.60 14.36 -10.45
CA GLU A 187 -4.57 15.80 -10.75
C GLU A 187 -4.63 16.08 -12.26
N ALA A 188 -4.03 15.23 -13.07
CA ALA A 188 -4.05 15.31 -14.53
C ALA A 188 -5.30 14.68 -15.19
N GLY A 189 -6.21 14.07 -14.42
CA GLY A 189 -7.37 13.35 -14.96
C GLY A 189 -7.02 12.07 -15.74
N ALA A 190 -5.83 11.52 -15.53
CA ALA A 190 -5.26 10.38 -16.27
C ALA A 190 -5.07 9.12 -15.40
N PHE A 191 -5.81 9.02 -14.29
CA PHE A 191 -5.64 7.90 -13.34
C PHE A 191 -5.95 6.53 -13.97
N ALA A 192 -6.95 6.43 -14.85
CA ALA A 192 -7.29 5.17 -15.51
C ALA A 192 -6.15 4.66 -16.40
N ASP A 193 -5.50 5.55 -17.16
CA ASP A 193 -4.34 5.21 -17.99
C ASP A 193 -3.13 4.82 -17.13
N PHE A 194 -2.93 5.55 -16.03
CA PHE A 194 -1.90 5.21 -15.05
C PHE A 194 -2.11 3.81 -14.46
N GLU A 195 -3.31 3.49 -14.00
CA GLU A 195 -3.67 2.17 -13.47
C GLU A 195 -3.39 1.06 -14.49
N ALA A 196 -3.87 1.24 -15.74
CA ALA A 196 -3.64 0.29 -16.82
C ALA A 196 -2.14 0.09 -17.08
N GLY A 197 -1.35 1.17 -17.08
CA GLY A 197 0.10 1.13 -17.24
C GLY A 197 0.81 0.37 -16.12
N VAL A 198 0.41 0.56 -14.86
CA VAL A 198 0.98 -0.17 -13.71
C VAL A 198 0.63 -1.66 -13.78
N VAL A 199 -0.62 -2.01 -14.07
CA VAL A 199 -1.06 -3.41 -14.20
C VAL A 199 -0.29 -4.10 -15.33
N ALA A 200 -0.22 -3.48 -16.50
CA ALA A 200 0.54 -4.00 -17.64
C ALA A 200 2.02 -4.13 -17.32
N GLY A 201 2.60 -3.16 -16.59
CA GLY A 201 3.97 -3.21 -16.12
C GLY A 201 4.24 -4.43 -15.24
N TYR A 202 3.41 -4.62 -14.21
CA TYR A 202 3.52 -5.74 -13.26
C TYR A 202 3.36 -7.10 -13.92
N ALA A 203 2.53 -7.21 -14.98
CA ALA A 203 2.35 -8.44 -15.73
C ALA A 203 3.61 -8.89 -16.49
N ARG A 204 4.57 -7.98 -16.75
CA ARG A 204 5.81 -8.32 -17.48
C ARG A 204 6.80 -9.14 -16.66
N GLY A 205 6.70 -9.14 -15.33
CA GLY A 205 7.67 -9.80 -14.47
C GLY A 205 9.09 -9.22 -14.59
N ASP A 206 10.05 -9.90 -13.94
CA ASP A 206 11.44 -9.42 -13.91
C ASP A 206 12.08 -9.30 -15.31
N ILE A 207 13.12 -8.47 -15.43
CA ILE A 207 13.94 -8.31 -16.65
C ILE A 207 14.72 -9.59 -16.95
N ASP A 208 15.01 -9.88 -18.22
CA ASP A 208 15.71 -11.11 -18.60
C ASP A 208 17.07 -11.26 -17.90
N PRO A 209 17.45 -12.50 -17.50
CA PRO A 209 18.77 -12.79 -16.96
C PRO A 209 19.86 -12.46 -17.99
N LEU A 210 21.05 -12.12 -17.49
CA LEU A 210 22.26 -11.99 -18.32
C LEU A 210 22.92 -13.36 -18.55
#